data_AF-A0A4R0NHH2-F1
#
_entry.id   AF-A0A4R0NHH2-F1
#
_cell.length_a   1.000
_cell.length_b   1.000
_cell.length_c   1.000
_cell.angle_alpha   90.00
_cell.angle_beta   90.00
_cell.angle_gamma   90.00
#
_symmetry.space_group_name_H-M   'P 1'
#
loop_
_entity.id
_entity.type
_entity.pdbx_description
1 polymer ?
#
loop_
_entity_poly.entity_id
_entity_poly.type
_entity_poly.pdbx_seq_one_letter_code
_entity_poly.pdbx_strand_id
1 'polypeptide(L)'
;MELQILSPAEDHAIYFRAFIDQLVQKFKPLQIFSFFKNTYTQDDQGCFKEKADTFHCNYCLLLVTESNTRIDHEVQDFTNGNYKQGVITILCHAKEAIEEAIIANNRFFITVCNSTGDAL
;
A
#
# COMPACT_ATOMS: atom_id res chain seq x y z
N MET A 1 19.00 -22.85 -17.48
CA MET A 1 18.52 -21.60 -16.86
C MET A 1 17.15 -21.94 -16.30
N GLU A 2 17.12 -22.33 -15.03
CA GLU A 2 15.90 -22.74 -14.35
C GLU A 2 15.06 -21.48 -14.11
N LEU A 3 13.95 -21.34 -14.83
CA LEU A 3 12.95 -20.32 -14.53
C LEU A 3 12.33 -20.74 -13.21
N GLN A 4 12.80 -20.16 -12.10
CA GLN A 4 12.09 -20.24 -10.83
C GLN A 4 10.74 -19.58 -11.07
N ILE A 5 9.71 -20.41 -11.25
CA ILE A 5 8.33 -19.98 -11.32
C ILE A 5 8.00 -19.49 -9.91
N LEU A 6 8.16 -18.19 -9.68
CA LEU A 6 7.77 -17.55 -8.43
C LEU A 6 6.28 -17.77 -8.23
N SER A 7 5.87 -18.06 -6.99
CA SER A 7 4.45 -18.11 -6.68
C SER A 7 3.83 -16.74 -6.97
N PRO A 8 2.55 -16.66 -7.38
CA PRO A 8 1.89 -15.38 -7.67
C PRO A 8 1.93 -14.39 -6.49
N ALA A 9 2.04 -14.87 -5.25
CA ALA A 9 2.23 -14.03 -4.07
C ALA A 9 3.66 -13.47 -3.90
N GLU A 10 4.69 -14.20 -4.35
CA GLU A 10 6.09 -13.80 -4.27
C GLU A 10 6.42 -12.79 -5.38
N ASP A 11 5.91 -13.04 -6.59
CA ASP A 11 5.94 -12.10 -7.70
C ASP A 11 5.27 -10.77 -7.30
N HIS A 12 4.07 -10.85 -6.70
CA HIS A 12 3.36 -9.70 -6.16
C HIS A 12 4.18 -8.88 -5.15
N ALA A 13 4.86 -9.56 -4.21
CA ALA A 13 5.68 -8.89 -3.20
C ALA A 13 6.83 -8.06 -3.82
N ILE A 14 7.38 -8.50 -4.96
CA ILE A 14 8.42 -7.76 -5.69
C ILE A 14 7.85 -6.46 -6.27
N TYR A 15 6.68 -6.52 -6.93
CA TYR A 15 6.03 -5.32 -7.47
C TYR A 15 5.59 -4.36 -6.39
N PHE A 16 5.04 -4.87 -5.29
CA PHE A 16 4.66 -4.04 -4.15
C PHE A 16 5.87 -3.33 -3.56
N ARG A 17 6.98 -4.05 -3.35
CA ARG A 17 8.23 -3.45 -2.85
C ARG A 17 8.78 -2.40 -3.81
N ALA A 18 8.78 -2.66 -5.12
CA ALA A 18 9.21 -1.68 -6.11
C ALA A 18 8.33 -0.43 -6.10
N PHE A 19 7.02 -0.59 -5.92
CA PHE A 19 6.09 0.52 -5.76
C PHE A 19 6.37 1.33 -4.49
N ILE A 20 6.60 0.68 -3.34
CA ILE A 20 6.94 1.37 -2.09
C ILE A 20 8.25 2.15 -2.26
N ASP A 21 9.26 1.60 -2.93
CA ASP A 21 10.52 2.31 -3.19
C ASP A 21 10.28 3.58 -4.02
N GLN A 22 9.51 3.50 -5.09
CA GLN A 22 9.14 4.67 -5.89
C GLN A 22 8.35 5.71 -5.09
N LEU A 23 7.44 5.26 -4.22
CA LEU A 23 6.66 6.13 -3.34
C LEU A 23 7.57 6.87 -2.36
N VAL A 24 8.53 6.17 -1.75
CA VAL A 24 9.51 6.73 -0.82
C VAL A 24 10.44 7.72 -1.53
N GLN A 25 10.92 7.40 -2.72
CA GLN A 25 11.79 8.29 -3.49
C GLN A 25 11.08 9.59 -3.89
N LYS A 26 9.81 9.51 -4.28
CA LYS A 26 9.05 10.68 -4.75
C LYS A 26 8.57 11.57 -3.60
N PHE A 27 7.95 10.99 -2.58
CA PHE A 27 7.24 11.74 -1.54
C PHE A 27 8.02 11.87 -0.23
N LYS A 28 9.09 11.08 -0.05
CA LYS A 28 9.95 11.09 1.15
C LYS A 28 9.15 11.12 2.47
N PRO A 29 8.20 10.18 2.67
CA PRO A 29 7.47 10.11 3.92
C PRO A 29 8.42 9.78 5.06
N LEU A 30 8.06 10.21 6.27
CA LEU A 30 8.79 9.84 7.49
C LEU A 30 8.60 8.36 7.80
N GLN A 31 7.38 7.86 7.67
CA GLN A 31 7.01 6.47 7.95
C GLN A 31 5.85 6.06 7.06
N ILE A 32 5.77 4.76 6.75
CA ILE A 32 4.64 4.16 6.03
C ILE A 32 4.10 2.99 6.86
N PHE A 33 2.81 3.02 7.17
CA PHE A 33 2.14 1.93 7.87
C PHE A 33 1.16 1.23 6.94
N SER A 34 1.23 -0.10 6.86
CA SER A 34 0.18 -0.90 6.22
C SER A 34 -0.80 -1.37 7.28
N PHE A 35 -2.02 -0.84 7.25
CA PHE A 35 -3.05 -1.16 8.26
C PHE A 35 -4.16 -2.07 7.73
N PHE A 36 -4.22 -2.27 6.41
CA PHE A 36 -5.13 -3.21 5.81
C PHE A 36 -4.48 -3.84 4.59
N LYS A 37 -4.64 -5.15 4.45
CA LYS A 37 -4.25 -5.94 3.30
C LYS A 37 -5.37 -6.93 2.99
N ASN A 38 -5.81 -6.96 1.74
CA ASN A 38 -6.75 -7.95 1.27
C ASN A 38 -6.25 -8.56 -0.04
N THR A 39 -6.08 -9.87 -0.06
CA THR A 39 -5.60 -10.64 -1.21
C THR A 39 -6.72 -11.53 -1.73
N TYR A 40 -6.93 -11.54 -3.03
CA TYR A 40 -7.86 -12.47 -3.67
C TYR A 40 -7.32 -12.89 -5.04
N THR A 41 -7.63 -14.12 -5.42
CA THR A 41 -7.36 -14.65 -6.76
C THR A 41 -8.64 -14.61 -7.56
N GLN A 42 -8.56 -14.07 -8.77
CA GLN A 42 -9.67 -14.02 -9.70
C GLN A 42 -9.43 -15.07 -10.80
N ASP A 43 -10.31 -16.07 -10.85
CA ASP A 43 -10.35 -17.05 -11.93
C ASP A 43 -11.30 -16.53 -13.02
N ASP A 44 -10.73 -15.94 -14.06
CA ASP A 44 -11.47 -15.49 -15.24
C ASP A 44 -11.43 -16.59 -16.30
N GLN A 45 -12.59 -17.21 -16.57
CA GLN A 45 -12.74 -18.17 -17.67
C GLN A 45 -13.73 -17.63 -18.71
N GLY A 46 -13.34 -17.65 -19.97
CA GLY A 46 -14.22 -17.27 -21.07
C GLY A 46 -13.78 -17.87 -22.40
N CYS A 47 -14.72 -18.00 -23.35
CA CYS A 47 -14.45 -18.57 -24.67
C CYS A 47 -13.40 -17.80 -25.52
N PHE A 48 -13.04 -16.58 -25.09
CA PHE A 48 -12.11 -15.68 -25.79
C PHE A 48 -10.89 -15.28 -24.94
N LYS A 49 -10.72 -15.86 -23.74
CA LYS A 49 -9.57 -15.60 -22.86
C LYS A 49 -8.99 -16.93 -22.37
N GLU A 50 -7.69 -17.09 -22.51
CA GLU A 50 -6.97 -18.21 -21.90
C GLU A 50 -7.10 -18.12 -20.37
N LYS A 51 -7.10 -19.28 -19.70
CA LYS A 51 -7.10 -19.37 -18.23
C LYS A 51 -5.92 -18.59 -17.69
N ALA A 52 -6.21 -17.51 -16.98
CA ALA A 52 -5.22 -16.73 -16.25
C ALA A 52 -5.73 -16.51 -14.83
N ASP A 53 -5.08 -17.15 -13.86
CA ASP A 53 -5.23 -16.80 -12.46
C ASP A 53 -4.59 -15.43 -12.23
N THR A 54 -5.40 -14.38 -12.06
CA THR A 54 -4.87 -13.07 -11.67
C THR A 54 -4.89 -12.95 -10.16
N PHE A 55 -3.71 -12.76 -9.57
CA PHE A 55 -3.58 -12.45 -8.15
C PHE A 55 -3.73 -10.95 -7.93
N HIS A 56 -4.73 -10.57 -7.15
CA HIS A 56 -4.98 -9.18 -6.78
C HIS A 56 -4.68 -8.96 -5.31
N CYS A 57 -4.02 -7.85 -5.02
CA CYS A 57 -3.79 -7.44 -3.65
C CYS A 57 -4.12 -5.97 -3.45
N ASN A 58 -5.08 -5.72 -2.58
CA ASN A 58 -5.48 -4.39 -2.16
C ASN A 58 -4.78 -4.05 -0.85
N TYR A 59 -4.30 -2.81 -0.72
CA TYR A 59 -3.67 -2.31 0.49
C TYR A 59 -4.32 -1.01 0.92
N CYS A 60 -4.37 -0.77 2.23
CA CYS A 60 -4.52 0.57 2.75
C CYS A 60 -3.25 0.95 3.52
N LEU A 61 -2.65 2.07 3.11
CA LEU A 61 -1.41 2.59 3.67
C LEU A 61 -1.67 3.94 4.34
N LEU A 62 -1.01 4.18 5.46
CA LEU A 62 -0.92 5.47 6.11
C LEU A 62 0.50 6.01 5.89
N LEU A 63 0.60 7.09 5.13
CA LEU A 63 1.84 7.84 4.92
C LEU A 63 1.93 8.94 5.97
N VAL A 64 2.99 8.88 6.77
CA VAL A 64 3.32 9.92 7.73
C VAL A 64 4.24 10.93 7.07
N THR A 65 3.80 12.18 6.98
CA THR A 65 4.58 13.29 6.43
C THR A 65 5.13 14.19 7.53
N GLU A 66 6.21 14.92 7.24
CA GLU A 66 6.74 15.92 8.18
C GLU A 66 5.80 17.11 8.31
N SER A 67 5.23 17.57 7.21
CA SER A 67 4.32 18.73 7.17
C SER A 67 2.90 18.31 6.79
N ASN A 68 1.91 19.10 7.19
CA ASN A 68 0.50 18.92 6.83
C ASN A 68 0.19 19.39 5.41
N THR A 69 1.05 19.01 4.46
CA THR A 69 0.88 19.30 3.04
C THR A 69 -0.21 18.39 2.49
N ARG A 70 -1.23 18.97 1.84
CA ARG A 70 -2.29 18.21 1.17
C ARG A 70 -1.78 17.54 -0.10
N ILE A 71 -1.02 16.45 0.07
CA ILE A 71 -0.49 15.64 -1.03
C ILE A 71 -1.36 14.42 -1.34
N ASP A 72 -2.47 14.21 -0.61
CA ASP A 72 -3.35 13.04 -0.75
C ASP A 72 -3.77 12.76 -2.19
N HIS A 73 -4.20 13.80 -2.92
CA HIS A 73 -4.62 13.65 -4.31
C HIS A 73 -3.46 13.23 -5.22
N GLU A 74 -2.28 13.82 -5.06
CA GLU A 74 -1.12 13.50 -5.88
C GLU A 74 -0.58 12.09 -5.57
N VAL A 75 -0.53 11.74 -4.29
CA VAL A 75 -0.11 10.42 -3.82
C VAL A 75 -1.06 9.34 -4.32
N GLN A 76 -2.37 9.57 -4.24
CA GLN A 76 -3.37 8.62 -4.71
C GLN A 76 -3.34 8.47 -6.24
N ASP A 77 -3.18 9.56 -6.99
CA ASP A 77 -3.04 9.51 -8.45
C ASP A 77 -1.77 8.76 -8.88
N PHE A 78 -0.64 9.07 -8.25
CA PHE A 78 0.61 8.35 -8.47
C PHE A 78 0.47 6.85 -8.19
N THR A 79 -0.22 6.51 -7.11
CA THR A 79 -0.46 5.12 -6.71
C THR A 79 -1.29 4.36 -7.74
N ASN A 80 -2.41 4.95 -8.18
CA ASN A 80 -3.27 4.37 -9.21
C ASN A 80 -2.56 4.25 -10.58
N GLY A 81 -1.63 5.18 -10.86
CA GLY A 81 -0.79 5.17 -12.06
C GLY A 81 0.19 4.00 -12.08
N ASN A 82 0.88 3.76 -10.96
CA ASN A 82 2.05 2.86 -10.90
C ASN A 82 1.75 1.46 -10.38
N TYR A 83 0.63 1.26 -9.68
CA TYR A 83 0.23 -0.05 -9.17
C TYR A 83 -1.00 -0.60 -9.91
N LYS A 84 -0.83 -1.72 -10.62
CA LYS A 84 -1.87 -2.34 -11.46
C LYS A 84 -2.39 -3.68 -10.94
N GLN A 85 -1.77 -4.23 -9.90
CA GLN A 85 -2.09 -5.56 -9.35
C GLN A 85 -3.19 -5.50 -8.26
N GLY A 86 -3.95 -4.41 -8.20
CA GLY A 86 -4.99 -4.18 -7.20
C GLY A 86 -5.18 -2.70 -6.94
N VAL A 87 -5.86 -2.38 -5.84
CA VAL A 87 -6.13 -1.02 -5.39
C VAL A 87 -5.34 -0.74 -4.12
N ILE A 88 -4.52 0.31 -4.14
CA ILE A 88 -3.86 0.81 -2.94
C ILE A 88 -4.50 2.15 -2.58
N THR A 89 -5.09 2.23 -1.40
CA THR A 89 -5.62 3.47 -0.83
C THR A 89 -4.60 4.05 0.13
N ILE A 90 -4.24 5.33 -0.04
CA ILE A 90 -3.25 5.98 0.82
C ILE A 90 -3.88 7.14 1.56
N LEU A 91 -3.68 7.17 2.88
CA LEU A 91 -4.00 8.30 3.74
C LEU A 91 -2.71 9.05 4.05
N CYS A 92 -2.67 10.36 3.82
CA CYS A 92 -1.51 11.18 4.17
C CYS A 92 -1.83 12.03 5.39
N HIS A 93 -1.02 11.90 6.44
CA HIS A 93 -1.16 12.74 7.63
C HIS A 93 0.20 13.19 8.14
N ALA A 94 0.26 14.45 8.58
CA ALA A 94 1.44 14.93 9.30
C ALA A 94 1.61 14.17 10.61
N LYS A 95 2.86 13.95 11.01
CA LYS A 95 3.18 13.33 12.30
C LYS A 95 2.46 14.03 13.46
N GLU A 96 2.50 15.36 13.50
CA GLU A 96 1.85 16.16 14.54
C GLU A 96 0.33 15.90 14.60
N ALA A 97 -0.33 15.85 13.44
CA ALA A 97 -1.77 15.60 13.36
C ALA A 97 -2.14 14.18 13.85
N ILE A 98 -1.27 13.20 13.62
CA ILE A 98 -1.43 11.83 14.14
C ILE A 98 -1.27 11.82 15.66
N GLU A 99 -0.24 12.49 16.19
CA GLU A 99 0.02 12.59 17.63
C GLU A 99 -1.15 13.29 18.35
N GLU A 100 -1.65 14.40 17.80
CA GLU A 100 -2.85 15.08 18.31
C GLU A 100 -4.08 14.17 18.30
N ALA A 101 -4.29 13.40 17.22
CA ALA A 101 -5.39 12.45 17.15
C ALA A 101 -5.27 11.31 18.17
N ILE A 102 -4.04 10.84 18.44
CA ILE A 102 -3.75 9.84 19.48
C ILE A 102 -4.09 10.41 20.87
N ILE A 103 -3.67 11.66 21.16
CA ILE A 103 -3.99 12.36 22.41
C ILE A 103 -5.51 12.54 22.57
N ALA A 104 -6.22 12.82 21.46
CA ALA A 104 -7.68 12.89 21.40
C ALA A 104 -8.38 11.51 21.50
N ASN A 105 -7.64 10.45 21.82
CA ASN A 105 -8.12 9.08 21.98
C ASN A 105 -8.73 8.48 20.70
N ASN A 106 -8.18 8.85 19.54
CA ASN A 106 -8.59 8.29 18.27
C ASN A 106 -8.10 6.84 18.12
N ARG A 107 -9.03 5.89 18.22
CA ARG A 107 -8.74 4.45 18.17
C ARG A 107 -8.10 4.00 16.86
N PHE A 108 -8.34 4.68 15.74
CA PHE A 108 -7.73 4.33 14.46
C PHE A 108 -6.21 4.51 14.52
N PHE A 109 -5.74 5.72 14.79
CA PHE A 109 -4.30 6.03 14.83
C PHE A 109 -3.58 5.26 15.94
N ILE A 110 -4.21 5.10 17.11
CA ILE A 110 -3.68 4.27 18.20
C ILE A 110 -3.46 2.84 17.71
N THR A 111 -4.45 2.24 17.05
CA THR A 111 -4.34 0.86 16.58
C THR A 111 -3.30 0.74 15.48
N VAL A 112 -3.30 1.63 14.48
CA VAL A 112 -2.36 1.58 13.35
C VAL A 112 -0.91 1.74 13.81
N CYS A 113 -0.63 2.75 14.65
CA CYS A 113 0.72 2.99 15.15
C CYS A 113 1.20 1.92 16.14
N ASN A 114 0.30 1.26 16.89
CA ASN A 114 0.69 0.21 17.83
C ASN A 114 0.74 -1.21 17.21
N SER A 115 -0.07 -1.48 16.18
CA SER A 115 -0.12 -2.80 15.52
C SER A 115 1.09 -3.01 14.61
N THR A 116 1.68 -1.91 14.16
CA THR A 116 2.83 -1.88 13.26
C THR A 116 4.07 -1.47 14.05
N GLY A 117 4.42 -2.27 15.08
CA GLY A 117 5.64 -2.08 15.88
C GLY A 117 6.94 -2.32 15.10
N ASP A 118 6.86 -2.60 13.79
CA ASP A 118 7.97 -2.71 12.84
C ASP A 118 7.58 -1.87 11.61
N ALA A 119 8.05 -0.61 11.58
CA ALA A 119 7.86 0.25 10.42
C ALA A 119 8.59 -0.35 9.21
N LEU A 120 7.92 -0.37 8.04
CA LEU A 120 8.48 -0.85 6.77
C LEU A 120 9.56 0.09 6.23
#